data_AF-A0A098G3K1-F1
#
_entry.id   AF-A0A098G3K1-F1
#
_cell.length_a   1.000
_cell.length_b   1.000
_cell.length_c   1.000
_cell.angle_alpha   90.00
_cell.angle_beta   90.00
_cell.angle_gamma   90.00
#
_symmetry.space_group_name_H-M   'P 1'
#
loop_
_entity.id
_entity.type
_entity.pdbx_description
1 polymer ?
#
loop_
_entity_poly.entity_id
_entity_poly.type
_entity_poly.pdbx_seq_one_letter_code
_entity_poly.pdbx_strand_id
1 'polypeptide(L)'
;MSNIIDSINKYIALGIIGALIILYGYGQDYPQTYYIFGSFALLITAIHYRLLYFIALEIILVAGHSAILLGVGRYTQMALPVFLCLQLLIFYLMIGKENSIFLLTGIIGIALHSIGFTYENQWIFFSGSSLIAIYAYHNAYEGSYPSYIWAILNTIFAVLALYKIFF
;
A
#
# COMPACT_ATOMS: atom_id res chain seq x y z
N MET A 1 -4.25 -26.36 17.47
CA MET A 1 -3.26 -26.29 16.37
C MET A 1 -3.94 -26.15 15.00
N SER A 2 -4.80 -27.10 14.58
CA SER A 2 -5.53 -27.06 13.28
C SER A 2 -6.28 -25.76 13.03
N ASN A 3 -7.15 -25.33 13.95
CA ASN A 3 -7.96 -24.12 13.78
C ASN A 3 -7.16 -22.82 13.66
N ILE A 4 -5.94 -22.77 14.23
CA ILE A 4 -5.07 -21.58 14.16
C ILE A 4 -4.39 -21.53 12.79
N ILE A 5 -3.86 -22.66 12.32
CA ILE A 5 -3.25 -22.77 10.98
C ILE A 5 -4.31 -22.49 9.90
N ASP A 6 -5.53 -23.01 10.06
CA ASP A 6 -6.64 -22.74 9.15
C ASP A 6 -7.05 -21.25 9.16
N SER A 7 -7.00 -20.57 10.32
CA SER A 7 -7.25 -19.13 10.35
C SER A 7 -6.15 -18.34 9.64
N ILE A 8 -4.88 -18.68 9.86
CA ILE A 8 -3.72 -18.03 9.22
C ILE A 8 -3.83 -18.15 7.68
N ASN A 9 -4.12 -19.36 7.19
CA ASN A 9 -4.27 -19.62 5.76
C ASN A 9 -5.42 -18.83 5.13
N LYS A 10 -6.54 -18.64 5.85
CA LYS A 10 -7.68 -17.85 5.37
C LYS A 10 -7.34 -16.36 5.21
N TYR A 11 -6.62 -15.76 6.16
CA TYR A 11 -6.24 -14.34 6.05
C TYR A 11 -5.16 -14.10 5.01
N ILE A 12 -4.23 -15.03 4.81
CA ILE A 12 -3.27 -14.95 3.70
C ILE A 12 -4.01 -15.04 2.36
N ALA A 13 -4.94 -15.99 2.23
CA ALA A 13 -5.77 -16.12 1.03
C ALA A 13 -6.59 -14.85 0.77
N LEU A 14 -7.19 -14.26 1.81
CA LEU A 14 -7.90 -12.98 1.72
C LEU A 14 -6.99 -11.86 1.21
N GLY A 15 -5.77 -11.75 1.74
CA GLY A 15 -4.80 -10.75 1.29
C GLY A 15 -4.38 -10.97 -0.17
N ILE A 16 -4.16 -12.21 -0.58
CA ILE A 16 -3.85 -12.55 -1.99
C ILE A 16 -5.03 -12.17 -2.90
N ILE A 17 -6.26 -12.51 -2.51
CA ILE A 17 -7.47 -12.11 -3.25
C ILE A 17 -7.55 -10.58 -3.35
N GLY A 18 -7.30 -9.86 -2.25
CA GLY A 18 -7.25 -8.40 -2.24
C GLY A 18 -6.22 -7.85 -3.23
N ALA A 19 -5.01 -8.38 -3.23
CA ALA A 19 -3.96 -8.00 -4.17
C ALA A 19 -4.35 -8.29 -5.63
N LEU A 20 -4.99 -9.43 -5.91
CA LEU A 20 -5.46 -9.76 -7.26
C LEU A 20 -6.59 -8.84 -7.73
N ILE A 21 -7.51 -8.45 -6.85
CA ILE A 21 -8.56 -7.46 -7.16
C ILE A 21 -7.92 -6.12 -7.53
N ILE A 22 -6.94 -5.68 -6.76
CA ILE A 22 -6.19 -4.45 -7.03
C ILE A 22 -5.49 -4.52 -8.40
N LEU A 23 -4.79 -5.62 -8.68
CA LEU A 23 -4.09 -5.81 -9.97
C LEU A 23 -5.06 -5.84 -11.15
N TYR A 24 -6.20 -6.51 -11.00
CA TYR A 24 -7.26 -6.52 -12.00
C TYR A 24 -7.80 -5.10 -12.23
N GLY A 25 -8.00 -4.34 -11.15
CA GLY A 25 -8.45 -2.94 -11.19
C GLY A 25 -7.52 -2.02 -11.96
N TYR A 26 -6.20 -2.22 -11.92
CA TYR A 26 -5.22 -1.41 -12.65
C TYR A 26 -5.46 -1.36 -14.16
N GLY A 27 -6.05 -2.43 -14.73
CA GLY A 27 -6.36 -2.51 -16.16
C GLY A 27 -7.74 -1.99 -16.57
N GLN A 28 -8.54 -1.46 -15.64
CA GLN A 28 -9.91 -1.01 -15.90
C GLN A 28 -9.98 0.51 -16.07
N ASP A 29 -10.95 0.98 -16.85
CA ASP A 29 -11.18 2.43 -17.07
C ASP A 29 -11.61 3.16 -15.78
N TYR A 30 -12.32 2.44 -14.90
CA TYR A 30 -12.76 2.93 -13.58
C TYR A 30 -12.15 2.07 -12.46
N PRO A 31 -10.87 2.30 -12.12
CA PRO A 31 -10.13 1.42 -11.21
C PRO A 31 -10.55 1.57 -9.73
N GLN A 32 -11.16 2.71 -9.36
CA GLN A 32 -11.33 3.14 -7.97
C GLN A 32 -12.04 2.10 -7.10
N THR A 33 -13.12 1.51 -7.59
CA THR A 33 -13.92 0.52 -6.85
C THR A 33 -13.09 -0.73 -6.53
N TYR A 34 -12.29 -1.21 -7.50
CA TYR A 34 -11.42 -2.37 -7.31
C TYR A 34 -10.32 -2.08 -6.29
N TYR A 35 -9.70 -0.90 -6.36
CA TYR A 35 -8.71 -0.49 -5.37
C TYR A 35 -9.31 -0.39 -3.97
N ILE A 36 -10.51 0.18 -3.81
CA ILE A 36 -11.18 0.26 -2.50
C ILE A 36 -11.45 -1.14 -1.93
N PHE A 37 -12.11 -2.02 -2.68
CA PHE A 37 -12.45 -3.36 -2.18
C PHE A 37 -11.21 -4.23 -1.94
N GLY A 38 -10.24 -4.19 -2.84
CA GLY A 38 -8.99 -4.92 -2.69
C GLY A 38 -8.17 -4.42 -1.49
N SER A 39 -8.11 -3.10 -1.29
CA SER A 39 -7.47 -2.50 -0.12
C SER A 39 -8.19 -2.83 1.19
N PHE A 40 -9.52 -2.93 1.20
CA PHE A 40 -10.24 -3.40 2.38
C PHE A 40 -9.87 -4.85 2.75
N ALA A 41 -9.73 -5.74 1.77
CA ALA A 41 -9.30 -7.11 2.00
C ALA A 41 -7.85 -7.17 2.54
N LEU A 42 -6.94 -6.37 1.97
CA LEU A 42 -5.57 -6.22 2.46
C LEU A 42 -5.52 -5.58 3.85
N LEU A 43 -6.38 -4.61 4.14
CA LEU A 43 -6.48 -3.96 5.44
C LEU A 43 -6.88 -4.95 6.53
N ILE A 44 -7.89 -5.78 6.28
CA ILE A 44 -8.30 -6.85 7.21
C ILE A 44 -7.11 -7.79 7.48
N THR A 45 -6.38 -8.15 6.42
CA THR A 45 -5.18 -8.98 6.52
C THR A 45 -4.10 -8.31 7.37
N ALA A 46 -3.82 -7.02 7.12
CA ALA A 46 -2.84 -6.24 7.86
C ALA A 46 -3.20 -6.09 9.35
N ILE A 47 -4.48 -5.85 9.66
CA ILE A 47 -5.00 -5.77 11.04
C ILE A 47 -4.80 -7.10 11.75
N HIS A 48 -5.16 -8.22 11.11
CA HIS A 48 -5.00 -9.56 11.69
C HIS A 48 -3.55 -9.84 12.09
N TYR A 49 -2.60 -9.52 11.21
CA TYR A 49 -1.17 -9.71 11.44
C TYR A 49 -0.48 -8.54 12.17
N ARG A 50 -1.25 -7.53 12.63
CA ARG A 50 -0.77 -6.35 13.37
C ARG A 50 0.32 -5.56 12.63
N LEU A 51 0.21 -5.48 11.32
CA LEU A 51 1.14 -4.87 10.40
C LEU A 51 0.90 -3.36 10.26
N LEU A 52 1.27 -2.57 11.28
CA LEU A 52 0.92 -1.14 11.40
C LEU A 52 1.23 -0.29 10.16
N TYR A 53 2.40 -0.47 9.55
CA TYR A 53 2.75 0.23 8.32
C TYR A 53 1.75 -0.05 7.18
N PHE A 54 1.39 -1.32 6.99
CA PHE A 54 0.49 -1.73 5.93
C PHE A 54 -0.96 -1.34 6.22
N ILE A 55 -1.37 -1.33 7.50
CA ILE A 55 -2.65 -0.75 7.92
C ILE A 55 -2.74 0.71 7.46
N ALA A 56 -1.69 1.50 7.70
CA ALA A 56 -1.66 2.90 7.29
C ALA A 56 -1.67 3.06 5.76
N LEU A 57 -0.87 2.26 5.04
CA LEU A 57 -0.88 2.23 3.58
C LEU A 57 -2.30 1.99 3.04
N GLU A 58 -3.00 0.96 3.51
CA GLU A 58 -4.33 0.63 2.99
C GLU A 58 -5.38 1.68 3.37
N ILE A 59 -5.32 2.27 4.56
CA ILE A 59 -6.22 3.39 4.92
C ILE A 59 -6.01 4.59 3.99
N ILE A 60 -4.75 4.93 3.72
CA ILE A 60 -4.40 6.01 2.79
C ILE A 60 -4.92 5.72 1.39
N LEU A 61 -4.77 4.47 0.94
CA LEU A 61 -5.19 4.05 -0.40
C LEU A 61 -6.73 4.08 -0.53
N VAL A 62 -7.45 3.50 0.42
CA VAL A 62 -8.92 3.55 0.48
C VAL A 62 -9.41 5.00 0.49
N ALA A 63 -8.81 5.86 1.32
CA ALA A 63 -9.19 7.27 1.41
C ALA A 63 -8.93 8.01 0.09
N GLY A 64 -7.80 7.78 -0.56
CA GLY A 64 -7.45 8.38 -1.84
C GLY A 64 -8.42 8.01 -2.95
N HIS A 65 -8.71 6.71 -3.12
CA HIS A 65 -9.64 6.25 -4.16
C HIS A 65 -11.09 6.63 -3.86
N SER A 66 -11.49 6.67 -2.58
CA SER A 66 -12.82 7.15 -2.17
C SER A 66 -12.99 8.63 -2.46
N ALA A 67 -11.95 9.45 -2.23
CA ALA A 67 -11.97 10.88 -2.56
C ALA A 67 -12.19 11.10 -4.06
N ILE A 68 -11.55 10.30 -4.92
CA ILE A 68 -11.77 10.35 -6.37
C ILE A 68 -13.22 10.01 -6.73
N LEU A 69 -13.77 8.94 -6.15
CA LEU A 69 -15.16 8.51 -6.40
C LEU A 69 -16.19 9.55 -5.96
N LEU A 70 -15.89 10.30 -4.89
CA LEU A 70 -16.72 11.39 -4.37
C LEU A 70 -16.55 12.71 -5.12
N GLY A 71 -15.72 12.76 -6.18
CA GLY A 71 -15.49 13.97 -6.95
C GLY A 71 -14.68 15.05 -6.22
N VAL A 72 -13.91 14.66 -5.20
CA VAL A 72 -13.05 15.57 -4.43
C VAL A 72 -11.92 16.10 -5.33
N GLY A 73 -11.58 17.38 -5.24
CA GLY A 73 -10.56 17.99 -6.11
C GLY A 73 -9.15 17.41 -5.93
N ARG A 74 -8.29 17.53 -6.96
CA ARG A 74 -6.93 16.96 -6.99
C ARG A 74 -6.05 17.41 -5.81
N TYR A 75 -6.15 18.68 -5.39
CA TYR A 75 -5.37 19.20 -4.25
C TYR A 75 -5.71 18.48 -2.94
N THR A 76 -6.99 18.23 -2.69
CA THR A 76 -7.48 17.49 -1.53
C THR A 76 -7.17 16.00 -1.62
N GLN A 77 -7.19 15.41 -2.83
CA GLN A 77 -6.75 14.03 -3.06
C GLN A 77 -5.26 13.82 -2.74
N MET A 78 -4.41 14.84 -2.96
CA MET A 78 -2.99 14.80 -2.59
C MET A 78 -2.76 15.13 -1.11
N ALA A 79 -3.48 16.12 -0.57
CA ALA A 79 -3.28 16.56 0.80
C ALA A 79 -3.58 15.45 1.81
N LEU A 80 -4.62 14.65 1.57
CA LEU A 80 -5.03 13.55 2.45
C LEU A 80 -3.91 12.52 2.69
N PRO A 81 -3.34 11.89 1.65
CA PRO A 81 -2.20 11.00 1.80
C PRO A 81 -0.99 11.65 2.47
N VAL A 82 -0.67 12.90 2.13
CA VAL A 82 0.48 13.62 2.71
C VAL A 82 0.29 13.82 4.21
N PHE A 83 -0.87 14.29 4.66
CA PHE A 83 -1.14 14.48 6.08
C PHE A 83 -1.18 13.16 6.85
N LEU A 84 -1.73 12.09 6.25
CA LEU A 84 -1.72 10.75 6.85
C LEU A 84 -0.30 10.16 6.93
N CYS A 85 0.55 10.39 5.93
CA CYS A 85 1.97 10.02 5.99
C CYS A 85 2.71 10.80 7.08
N LEU A 86 2.43 12.10 7.23
CA LEU A 86 2.99 12.92 8.30
C LEU A 86 2.53 12.42 9.68
N GLN A 87 1.26 12.08 9.83
CA GLN A 87 0.72 11.49 11.06
C GLN A 87 1.41 10.15 11.38
N LEU A 88 1.62 9.30 10.37
CA LEU A 88 2.33 8.04 10.52
C LEU A 88 3.79 8.25 10.96
N LEU A 89 4.46 9.24 10.38
CA LEU A 89 5.82 9.62 10.78
C LEU A 89 5.87 10.05 12.25
N ILE A 90 4.98 10.97 12.66
CA ILE A 90 4.89 11.43 14.05
C ILE A 90 4.60 10.26 15.00
N PHE A 91 3.68 9.37 14.63
CA PHE A 91 3.34 8.18 15.41
C PHE A 91 4.56 7.28 15.65
N TYR A 92 5.37 7.04 14.62
CA TYR A 92 6.58 6.22 14.77
C TYR A 92 7.70 6.90 15.54
N LEU A 93 7.82 8.23 15.44
CA LEU A 93 8.72 9.01 16.30
C LEU A 93 8.32 8.88 17.78
N MET A 94 7.03 8.97 18.09
CA MET A 94 6.54 8.82 19.47
C MET A 94 6.78 7.42 20.07
N ILE A 95 6.84 6.39 19.23
CA ILE A 95 7.08 5.00 19.66
C ILE A 95 8.60 4.69 19.77
N GLY A 96 9.47 5.65 19.44
CA GLY A 96 10.92 5.46 19.51
C GLY A 96 11.47 4.54 18.41
N LYS A 97 10.74 4.36 17.31
CA LYS A 97 11.19 3.59 16.12
C LYS A 97 12.01 4.43 15.13
N GLU A 98 12.70 5.43 15.66
CA GLU A 98 13.38 6.53 14.95
C GLU A 98 14.52 6.04 14.03
N ASN A 99 15.15 4.92 14.38
CA ASN A 99 16.36 4.41 13.72
C ASN A 99 16.11 3.45 12.55
N SER A 100 14.85 3.16 12.19
CA SER A 100 14.58 2.29 11.04
C SER A 100 14.57 3.10 9.75
N ILE A 101 15.75 3.30 9.15
CA ILE A 101 15.91 3.94 7.83
C ILE A 101 14.92 3.33 6.81
N PHE A 102 14.73 2.00 6.88
CA PHE A 102 13.77 1.29 6.04
C PHE A 102 12.32 1.76 6.25
N LEU A 103 11.89 2.00 7.49
CA LEU A 103 10.56 2.54 7.75
C LEU A 103 10.37 3.93 7.15
N LEU A 104 11.38 4.79 7.25
CA LEU A 104 11.34 6.12 6.63
C LEU A 104 11.23 5.99 5.10
N THR A 105 11.98 5.07 4.49
CA THR A 105 11.85 4.80 3.05
C THR A 105 10.44 4.33 2.68
N GLY A 106 9.82 3.51 3.53
CA GLY A 106 8.42 3.10 3.34
C GLY A 106 7.46 4.29 3.38
N ILE A 107 7.56 5.16 4.39
CA ILE A 107 6.67 6.34 4.53
C ILE A 107 6.81 7.28 3.32
N ILE A 108 8.04 7.53 2.86
CA ILE A 108 8.30 8.29 1.63
C ILE A 108 7.69 7.56 0.43
N GLY A 109 7.81 6.23 0.39
CA GLY A 109 7.19 5.37 -0.61
C GLY A 109 5.69 5.56 -0.70
N ILE A 110 4.97 5.55 0.43
CA ILE A 110 3.52 5.80 0.47
C ILE A 110 3.21 7.18 -0.10
N ALA A 111 3.92 8.22 0.34
CA ALA A 111 3.69 9.58 -0.13
C ALA A 111 3.90 9.70 -1.65
N LEU A 112 5.01 9.18 -2.17
CA LEU A 112 5.29 9.17 -3.61
C LEU A 112 4.27 8.33 -4.38
N HIS A 113 3.88 7.16 -3.87
CA HIS A 113 2.89 6.31 -4.52
C HIS A 113 1.56 7.04 -4.69
N SER A 114 1.08 7.71 -3.63
CA SER A 114 -0.14 8.50 -3.69
C SER A 114 -0.04 9.72 -4.61
N ILE A 115 1.07 10.46 -4.59
CA ILE A 115 1.29 11.61 -5.49
C ILE A 115 1.36 11.15 -6.96
N GLY A 116 2.09 10.06 -7.22
CA GLY A 116 2.20 9.48 -8.54
C GLY A 116 0.84 9.05 -9.10
N PHE A 117 -0.04 8.55 -8.22
CA PHE A 117 -1.42 8.24 -8.59
C PHE A 117 -2.24 9.50 -8.91
N THR A 118 -2.26 10.50 -8.02
CA THR A 118 -3.08 11.73 -8.21
C THR A 118 -2.70 12.54 -9.44
N TYR A 119 -1.41 12.60 -9.78
CA TYR A 119 -0.91 13.34 -10.93
C TYR A 119 -0.65 12.47 -12.17
N GLU A 120 -1.01 11.19 -12.11
CA GLU A 120 -0.76 10.19 -13.16
C GLU A 120 0.71 10.13 -13.62
N ASN A 121 1.64 10.54 -12.74
CA ASN A 121 3.06 10.61 -13.04
C ASN A 121 3.73 9.26 -12.75
N GLN A 122 4.04 8.54 -13.84
CA GLN A 122 4.58 7.18 -13.76
C GLN A 122 5.96 7.11 -13.08
N TRP A 123 6.82 8.12 -13.22
CA TRP A 123 8.13 8.15 -12.55
C TRP A 123 7.99 8.23 -11.03
N ILE A 124 7.06 9.06 -10.57
CA ILE A 124 6.78 9.22 -9.14
C ILE A 124 6.09 7.95 -8.60
N PHE A 125 5.13 7.40 -9.36
CA PHE A 125 4.44 6.16 -8.99
C PHE A 125 5.37 4.94 -8.94
N PHE A 126 6.29 4.81 -9.90
CA PHE A 126 7.36 3.81 -9.91
C PHE A 126 8.24 3.92 -8.65
N SER A 127 8.69 5.13 -8.34
CA SER A 127 9.56 5.39 -7.19
C SER A 127 8.85 5.03 -5.89
N GLY A 128 7.59 5.45 -5.74
CA GLY A 128 6.77 5.12 -4.57
C GLY A 128 6.56 3.62 -4.39
N SER A 129 6.14 2.93 -5.45
CA SER A 129 5.93 1.48 -5.43
C SER A 129 7.22 0.71 -5.10
N SER A 130 8.35 1.13 -5.66
CA SER A 130 9.65 0.50 -5.38
C SER A 130 10.05 0.63 -3.92
N LEU A 131 9.88 1.80 -3.31
CA LEU A 131 10.19 2.02 -1.90
C LEU A 131 9.29 1.21 -0.96
N ILE A 132 7.98 1.13 -1.28
CA ILE A 132 7.04 0.27 -0.53
C ILE A 132 7.47 -1.20 -0.65
N ALA A 133 7.86 -1.66 -1.84
CA ALA A 133 8.33 -3.02 -2.05
C ALA A 133 9.60 -3.33 -1.26
N ILE A 134 10.60 -2.43 -1.28
CA ILE A 134 11.85 -2.59 -0.51
C ILE A 134 11.55 -2.73 0.99
N TYR A 135 10.74 -1.82 1.55
CA TYR A 135 10.35 -1.91 2.95
C TYR A 135 9.60 -3.21 3.25
N ALA A 136 8.70 -3.64 2.37
CA ALA A 136 7.93 -4.85 2.56
C ALA A 136 8.78 -6.13 2.52
N TYR A 137 9.76 -6.20 1.62
CA TYR A 137 10.73 -7.30 1.59
C TYR A 137 11.58 -7.32 2.85
N HIS A 138 12.06 -6.16 3.31
CA HIS A 138 12.83 -6.05 4.54
C HIS A 138 12.01 -6.53 5.76
N ASN A 139 10.77 -6.04 5.91
CA ASN A 139 9.89 -6.44 7.01
C ASN A 139 9.53 -7.94 6.96
N ALA A 140 9.37 -8.51 5.76
CA ALA A 140 9.15 -9.93 5.59
C ALA A 140 10.37 -10.77 5.99
N TYR A 141 11.57 -10.31 5.63
CA TYR A 141 12.84 -10.93 6.02
C TYR A 141 13.08 -10.90 7.54
N GLU A 142 12.63 -9.84 8.22
CA GLU A 142 12.69 -9.74 9.69
C GLU A 142 11.64 -10.62 10.43
N GLY A 143 10.89 -11.44 9.70
CA GLY A 143 9.99 -12.45 10.27
C GLY A 143 8.50 -12.15 10.11
N SER A 144 8.12 -10.99 9.55
CA SER A 144 6.73 -10.66 9.24
C SER A 144 6.32 -11.20 7.87
N TYR A 145 6.30 -12.53 7.70
CA TYR A 145 6.08 -13.19 6.40
C TYR A 145 4.86 -12.71 5.58
N PRO A 146 3.70 -12.35 6.16
CA PRO A 146 2.57 -11.85 5.38
C PRO A 146 2.88 -10.57 4.58
N SER A 147 3.93 -9.82 4.97
CA SER A 147 4.41 -8.63 4.23
C SER A 147 4.82 -8.93 2.78
N TYR A 148 5.12 -10.19 2.43
CA TYR A 148 5.40 -10.57 1.04
C TYR A 148 4.25 -10.27 0.07
N ILE A 149 3.00 -10.26 0.54
CA ILE A 149 1.84 -9.92 -0.30
C ILE A 149 2.01 -8.50 -0.86
N TRP A 150 2.33 -7.53 0.00
CA TRP A 150 2.57 -6.15 -0.41
C TRP A 150 3.87 -5.99 -1.18
N ALA A 151 4.91 -6.75 -0.85
CA ALA A 151 6.18 -6.70 -1.56
C ALA A 151 6.02 -7.10 -3.03
N ILE A 152 5.34 -8.22 -3.29
CA ILE A 152 5.08 -8.73 -4.63
C ILE A 152 4.14 -7.77 -5.38
N LEU A 153 3.04 -7.34 -4.75
CA LEU A 153 2.09 -6.42 -5.36
C LEU A 153 2.76 -5.11 -5.82
N ASN A 154 3.56 -4.50 -4.96
CA ASN A 154 4.22 -3.23 -5.28
C ASN A 154 5.38 -3.40 -6.27
N THR A 155 6.02 -4.58 -6.31
CA THR A 155 6.99 -4.91 -7.35
C THR A 155 6.32 -4.99 -8.72
N ILE A 156 5.15 -5.64 -8.80
CA ILE A 156 4.37 -5.69 -10.05
C ILE A 156 3.98 -4.27 -10.47
N PHE A 157 3.51 -3.43 -9.55
CA PHE A 157 3.20 -2.03 -9.86
C PHE A 157 4.41 -1.23 -10.35
N ALA A 158 5.57 -1.40 -9.74
CA ALA A 158 6.79 -0.76 -10.18
C ALA A 158 7.16 -1.19 -11.63
N VAL A 159 7.06 -2.48 -11.94
CA VAL A 159 7.32 -3.01 -13.29
C VAL A 159 6.31 -2.47 -14.31
N LEU A 160 5.02 -2.43 -13.96
CA LEU A 160 3.97 -1.87 -14.83
C LEU A 160 4.19 -0.37 -15.10
N ALA A 161 4.62 0.37 -14.09
CA ALA A 161 4.96 1.78 -14.22
C ALA A 161 6.16 1.99 -15.15
N LEU A 162 7.22 1.18 -14.99
CA LEU A 162 8.36 1.19 -15.90
C LEU A 162 7.95 0.85 -17.33
N TYR A 163 7.10 -0.15 -17.50
CA TYR A 163 6.59 -0.51 -18.82
C TYR A 163 5.93 0.69 -19.51
N LYS A 164 5.00 1.39 -18.83
CA LYS A 164 4.34 2.60 -19.35
C LYS A 164 5.27 3.79 -19.59
N ILE A 165 6.44 3.83 -18.95
CA ILE A 165 7.43 4.89 -19.18
C ILE A 165 8.16 4.68 -20.51
N PHE A 166 8.43 3.41 -20.87
CA PHE A 166 9.26 3.07 -22.03
C PHE A 166 8.49 2.59 -23.26
N PHE A 167 7.25 2.13 -23.11
CA PHE A 167 6.40 1.59 -24.18
C PHE A 167 5.00 2.21 -24.10
#